data_AF-A0A355IMD4-F1
#
_entry.id   AF-A0A355IMD4-F1
#
_cell.length_a   1.000
_cell.length_b   1.000
_cell.length_c   1.000
_cell.angle_alpha   90.00
_cell.angle_beta   90.00
_cell.angle_gamma   90.00
#
_symmetry.space_group_name_H-M   'P 1'
#
loop_
_entity.id
_entity.type
_entity.pdbx_description
1 polymer ?
#
loop_
_entity_poly.entity_id
_entity_poly.type
_entity_poly.pdbx_seq_one_letter_code
_entity_poly.pdbx_strand_id
1 'polypeptide(L)'
;MGEHPTTQNEVFKATFMVPYQPGRLKAVGVEKGREIETVFLQTAGEPTTVRLTADHQSLKADGQDLVFVEVALTDDKGVIHPTADQRLSISV
;
A
#
# COMPACT_ATOMS: atom_id res chain seq x y z
N MET A 1 -12.50 1.53 -20.05
CA MET A 1 -12.50 0.72 -18.82
C MET A 1 -13.91 0.68 -18.29
N GLY A 2 -14.36 -0.46 -17.76
CA GLY A 2 -15.75 -0.70 -17.38
C GLY A 2 -15.85 -1.47 -16.07
N GLU A 3 -17.04 -1.97 -15.77
CA GLU A 3 -17.30 -2.77 -14.57
C GLU A 3 -17.23 -4.27 -14.90
N HIS A 4 -16.69 -5.05 -13.98
CA HIS A 4 -16.73 -6.52 -14.03
C HIS A 4 -17.33 -7.06 -12.74
N PRO A 5 -18.13 -8.14 -12.80
CA PRO A 5 -18.62 -8.81 -11.62
C PRO A 5 -17.45 -9.41 -10.82
N THR A 6 -17.60 -9.44 -9.50
CA THR A 6 -16.64 -10.05 -8.57
C THR A 6 -17.35 -11.09 -7.71
N THR A 7 -18.15 -11.95 -8.31
CA THR A 7 -18.90 -12.99 -7.60
C THR A 7 -18.01 -14.22 -7.32
N GLN A 8 -18.59 -15.26 -6.73
CA GLN A 8 -17.89 -16.54 -6.58
C GLN A 8 -17.45 -17.15 -7.91
N ASN A 9 -18.20 -16.91 -9.00
CA ASN A 9 -17.85 -17.41 -10.33
C ASN A 9 -16.53 -16.80 -10.84
N GLU A 10 -16.24 -15.56 -10.47
CA GLU A 10 -14.99 -14.87 -10.78
C GLU A 10 -13.95 -15.00 -9.66
N VAL A 11 -14.22 -15.82 -8.64
CA VAL A 11 -13.36 -16.02 -7.46
C VAL A 11 -13.02 -14.67 -6.81
N PHE A 12 -14.02 -13.78 -6.76
CA PHE A 12 -13.92 -12.43 -6.18
C PHE A 12 -12.87 -11.52 -6.86
N LYS A 13 -12.61 -11.71 -8.17
CA LYS A 13 -11.63 -10.90 -8.92
C LYS A 13 -12.24 -10.27 -10.17
N ALA A 14 -11.87 -9.02 -10.42
CA ALA A 14 -12.08 -8.35 -11.69
C ALA A 14 -10.71 -8.11 -12.35
N THR A 15 -10.49 -8.69 -13.52
CA THR A 15 -9.20 -8.59 -14.24
C THR A 15 -9.33 -7.64 -15.42
N PHE A 16 -8.40 -6.71 -15.53
CA PHE A 16 -8.33 -5.76 -16.63
C PHE A 16 -6.95 -5.82 -17.29
N MET A 17 -6.92 -5.79 -18.62
CA MET A 17 -5.69 -5.59 -19.38
C MET A 17 -5.50 -4.09 -19.58
N VAL A 18 -4.47 -3.52 -18.95
CA VAL A 18 -4.19 -2.08 -18.98
C VAL A 18 -2.76 -1.87 -19.47
N PRO A 19 -2.55 -1.17 -20.61
CA PRO A 19 -1.21 -0.74 -21.01
C PRO A 19 -0.60 0.13 -19.91
N TYR A 20 0.62 -0.21 -19.48
CA TYR A 20 1.28 0.51 -18.42
C TYR A 20 1.54 1.97 -18.79
N GLN A 21 1.15 2.88 -17.91
CA GLN A 21 1.55 4.28 -17.91
C GLN A 21 1.74 4.73 -16.45
N PRO A 22 2.82 5.48 -16.13
CA PRO A 22 2.99 6.05 -14.81
C PRO A 22 1.80 6.94 -14.43
N GLY A 23 1.30 6.81 -13.20
CA GLY A 23 0.15 7.58 -12.75
C GLY A 23 -0.57 6.93 -11.57
N ARG A 24 -1.91 6.98 -11.61
CA ARG A 24 -2.78 6.41 -10.58
C ARG A 24 -3.81 5.48 -11.21
N LEU A 25 -3.87 4.24 -10.73
CA LEU A 25 -4.98 3.34 -10.95
C LEU A 25 -6.02 3.56 -9.84
N LYS A 26 -7.28 3.75 -10.23
CA LYS A 26 -8.43 3.87 -9.33
C LYS A 26 -9.31 2.65 -9.53
N ALA A 27 -9.49 1.85 -8.47
CA ALA A 27 -10.48 0.78 -8.42
C ALA A 27 -11.67 1.25 -7.58
N VAL A 28 -12.88 1.00 -8.07
CA VAL A 28 -14.13 1.41 -7.40
C VAL A 28 -15.00 0.19 -7.19
N GLY A 29 -15.39 -0.05 -5.94
CA GLY A 29 -16.40 -1.05 -5.60
C GLY A 29 -17.79 -0.49 -5.90
N VAL A 30 -18.60 -1.24 -6.65
CA VAL A 30 -19.96 -0.84 -7.01
C VAL A 30 -20.96 -1.86 -6.46
N GLU A 31 -21.94 -1.39 -5.69
CA GLU A 31 -23.04 -2.20 -5.19
C GLU A 31 -24.38 -1.55 -5.57
N LYS A 32 -25.29 -2.31 -6.20
CA LYS A 32 -26.61 -1.82 -6.65
C LYS A 32 -26.53 -0.53 -7.48
N GLY A 33 -25.51 -0.43 -8.34
CA GLY A 33 -25.27 0.72 -9.21
C GLY A 33 -24.72 1.97 -8.48
N ARG A 34 -24.21 1.84 -7.25
CA ARG A 34 -23.62 2.94 -6.47
C ARG A 34 -22.19 2.61 -6.10
N GLU A 35 -21.30 3.60 -6.19
CA GLU A 35 -19.94 3.50 -5.67
C GLU A 35 -19.97 3.39 -4.13
N ILE A 36 -19.32 2.37 -3.57
CA ILE A 36 -19.29 2.11 -2.13
C ILE A 36 -17.89 2.24 -1.53
N GLU A 37 -16.85 2.02 -2.33
CA GLU A 37 -15.47 2.07 -1.89
C GLU A 37 -14.56 2.48 -3.05
N THR A 38 -13.45 3.14 -2.76
CA THR A 38 -12.43 3.47 -3.74
C THR A 38 -11.04 3.15 -3.19
N VAL A 39 -10.25 2.45 -3.99
CA VAL A 39 -8.85 2.16 -3.69
C VAL A 39 -7.98 2.75 -4.80
N PHE A 40 -6.83 3.31 -4.42
CA PHE A 40 -5.86 3.85 -5.35
C PHE A 40 -4.55 3.07 -5.27
N LEU A 41 -3.95 2.84 -6.44
CA LEU A 41 -2.56 2.42 -6.57
C LEU A 41 -1.83 3.48 -7.38
N GLN A 42 -0.72 3.98 -6.85
CA GLN A 42 0.03 5.08 -7.46
C GLN A 42 1.45 4.61 -7.79
N THR A 43 1.95 5.01 -8.97
CA THR A 43 3.35 4.84 -9.32
C THR A 43 4.21 5.69 -8.38
N ALA A 44 5.11 5.03 -7.63
CA ALA A 44 6.10 5.71 -6.80
C ALA A 44 7.13 6.43 -7.66
N GLY A 45 7.54 7.63 -7.25
CA GLY A 45 8.76 8.27 -7.74
C GLY A 45 10.00 7.67 -7.09
N GLU A 46 11.18 8.27 -7.32
CA GLU A 46 12.42 7.82 -6.69
C GLU A 46 12.33 7.82 -5.16
N PRO A 47 12.89 6.81 -4.47
CA PRO A 47 12.86 6.74 -3.02
C PRO A 47 13.76 7.83 -2.41
N THR A 48 13.16 8.74 -1.66
CA THR A 48 13.84 9.91 -1.06
C THR A 48 13.75 9.93 0.47
N THR A 49 12.85 9.14 1.05
CA THR A 49 12.52 9.20 2.48
C THR A 49 12.48 7.80 3.10
N VAL A 50 13.02 7.66 4.32
CA VAL A 50 12.83 6.48 5.18
C VAL A 50 11.67 6.77 6.13
N ARG A 51 10.58 6.02 6.02
CA ARG A 51 9.43 6.10 6.93
C ARG A 51 9.48 4.97 7.94
N LEU A 52 9.31 5.32 9.22
CA LEU A 52 9.23 4.39 10.34
C LEU A 52 7.81 4.40 10.91
N THR A 53 7.17 3.24 11.00
CA THR A 53 5.84 3.09 11.60
C THR A 53 5.90 2.03 12.69
N ALA A 54 5.69 2.42 13.95
CA ALA A 54 5.55 1.47 15.04
C ALA A 54 4.10 0.97 15.12
N ASP A 55 3.92 -0.32 15.41
CA ASP A 55 2.61 -0.92 15.65
C ASP A 55 1.92 -0.37 16.91
N HIS A 56 2.70 0.09 17.90
CA HIS A 56 2.23 0.87 19.04
C HIS A 56 3.29 1.84 19.56
N GLN A 57 2.86 2.86 20.31
CA GLN A 57 3.71 3.98 20.73
C GLN A 57 4.22 3.90 22.17
N SER A 58 3.74 2.94 22.96
CA SER A 58 4.07 2.82 24.38
C SER A 58 4.39 1.39 24.76
N LEU A 59 5.51 1.17 25.43
CA LEU A 59 5.91 -0.12 25.94
C LEU A 59 5.87 -0.16 27.46
N LYS A 60 5.68 -1.35 28.01
CA LYS A 60 5.91 -1.65 29.43
C LYS A 60 7.42 -1.76 29.68
N ALA A 61 7.87 -1.12 30.75
CA ALA A 61 9.27 -1.17 31.19
C ALA A 61 9.57 -2.46 31.98
N ASP A 62 9.19 -3.62 31.43
CA ASP A 62 9.34 -4.93 32.07
C ASP A 62 10.46 -5.80 31.47
N GLY A 63 11.14 -5.28 30.44
CA GLY A 63 12.22 -5.97 29.73
C GLY A 63 11.76 -7.12 28.83
N GLN A 64 10.46 -7.29 28.63
CA GLN A 64 9.86 -8.36 27.84
C GLN A 64 8.94 -7.82 26.74
N ASP A 65 8.42 -6.61 26.91
CA ASP A 65 7.57 -5.97 25.91
C ASP A 65 8.35 -5.65 24.62
N LEU A 66 7.68 -5.81 23.48
CA LEU A 66 8.27 -5.69 22.15
C LEU A 66 7.40 -4.80 21.28
N VAL A 67 8.04 -3.90 20.54
CA VAL A 67 7.41 -3.08 19.50
C VAL A 67 7.97 -3.48 18.13
N PHE A 68 7.09 -3.61 17.14
CA PHE A 68 7.48 -3.86 15.76
C PHE A 68 7.45 -2.53 14.99
N VAL A 69 8.61 -2.13 14.46
CA VAL A 69 8.74 -0.92 13.64
C VAL A 69 8.91 -1.30 12.19
N GLU A 70 7.91 -1.03 11.37
CA GLU A 70 7.99 -1.15 9.91
C GLU A 70 8.88 -0.04 9.34
N VAL A 71 9.83 -0.42 8.49
CA VAL A 71 10.71 0.49 7.76
C VAL A 71 10.34 0.45 6.28
N ALA A 72 9.90 1.58 5.74
CA ALA A 72 9.51 1.70 4.33
C ALA A 72 10.30 2.82 3.65
N LEU A 73 10.70 2.60 2.39
CA LEU A 73 11.26 3.64 1.53
C LEU A 73 10.16 4.27 0.70
N THR A 74 10.02 5.59 0.79
CA THR A 74 8.97 6.34 0.10
C THR A 74 9.55 7.42 -0.80
N ASP A 75 8.78 7.81 -1.80
CA ASP A 75 9.06 9.01 -2.58
C ASP A 75 8.75 10.30 -1.78
N ASP A 76 8.94 11.45 -2.42
CA ASP A 76 8.70 12.79 -1.86
C ASP A 76 7.22 13.07 -1.54
N LYS A 77 6.31 12.24 -2.06
CA LYS A 77 4.86 12.29 -1.84
C LYS A 77 4.39 11.26 -0.82
N GLY A 78 5.31 10.48 -0.25
CA GLY A 78 5.01 9.44 0.74
C GLY A 78 4.47 8.13 0.15
N VAL A 79 4.54 7.94 -1.18
CA VAL A 79 4.19 6.67 -1.83
C VAL A 79 5.30 5.66 -1.57
N ILE A 80 4.95 4.48 -1.07
CA ILE A 80 5.93 3.40 -0.84
C ILE A 80 6.49 2.95 -2.18
N HIS A 81 7.82 2.87 -2.27
CA HIS A 81 8.50 2.35 -3.43
C HIS A 81 8.54 0.80 -3.36
N PRO A 82 7.80 0.08 -4.22
CA PRO A 82 7.54 -1.36 -4.04
C PRO A 82 8.77 -2.26 -4.29
N THR A 83 9.79 -1.74 -4.97
CA THR A 83 11.00 -2.49 -5.33
C THR A 83 12.28 -1.86 -4.80
N ALA A 84 12.18 -1.00 -3.79
CA ALA A 84 13.35 -0.35 -3.19
C ALA A 84 14.16 -1.36 -2.37
N ASP A 85 15.48 -1.40 -2.57
CA ASP A 85 16.40 -2.42 -2.04
C ASP A 85 17.64 -1.83 -1.35
N GLN A 86 17.60 -0.54 -1.01
CA GLN A 86 18.72 0.17 -0.39
C GLN A 86 19.08 -0.43 0.97
N ARG A 87 20.38 -0.56 1.23
CA ARG A 87 20.90 -1.02 2.52
C ARG A 87 20.67 0.03 3.60
N LEU A 88 20.07 -0.37 4.72
CA LEU A 88 19.85 0.48 5.88
C LEU A 88 20.71 0.03 7.07
N SER A 89 21.14 0.99 7.89
CA SER A 89 21.79 0.75 9.16
C SER A 89 20.87 1.22 10.28
N ILE A 90 20.61 0.36 11.25
CA ILE A 90 19.73 0.64 12.38
C ILE A 90 20.55 0.62 13.66
N SER A 91 20.26 1.56 14.56
CA SER A 91 20.81 1.66 15.92
C SER A 91 19.69 2.02 16.88
N VAL A 92 19.72 1.44 18.08
CA VAL A 92 18.76 1.67 19.18
C VAL A 92 19.52 2.20 20.39
#